data_AF-A0A9X8CXZ5-F1
#
_entry.id   AF-A0A9X8CXZ5-F1
#
_cell.length_a   1.000
_cell.length_b   1.000
_cell.length_c   1.000
_cell.angle_alpha   90.00
_cell.angle_beta   90.00
_cell.angle_gamma   90.00
#
_symmetry.space_group_name_H-M   'P 1'
#
loop_
_entity.id
_entity.type
_entity.pdbx_description
1 polymer ?
#
loop_
_entity_poly.entity_id
_entity_poly.type
_entity_poly.pdbx_seq_one_letter_code
_entity_poly.pdbx_strand_id
1 'polypeptide(L)'
;VPTNFNIVAIRPLRGNGLVVCDPSLVFGVIDTLYGGTGRLQTRIEGRDFSHTEQRVINRLVDVICEEYRKAWHGIYPLELGYQRSEMQPQFANIATPSEIVVSTAFQLEIGDISGAIHICMPYATLEPIRDVLYSSTQGDSIEVDRRWVKVLTREIQAAEVTLVAELARADATVEQLLAMKAGDFIELDREPRIRASIGGVPVFECQYGTHNDKYAIRIEQCLRGTDANWMGEKHGK
;
A
#
# COMPACT_ATOMS: atom_id res chain seq x y z
N VAL A 1 -23.52 -31.97 -9.92
CA VAL A 1 -23.03 -31.56 -11.25
C VAL A 1 -21.51 -31.42 -11.17
N PRO A 2 -20.71 -32.03 -12.07
CA PRO A 2 -19.26 -31.84 -12.05
C PRO A 2 -18.95 -30.38 -12.39
N THR A 3 -18.37 -29.66 -11.44
CA THR A 3 -17.99 -28.26 -11.60
C THR A 3 -16.48 -28.18 -11.71
N ASN A 4 -15.97 -27.34 -12.61
CA ASN A 4 -14.52 -27.18 -12.75
C ASN A 4 -13.98 -26.26 -11.67
N PHE A 5 -13.19 -26.81 -10.74
CA PHE A 5 -12.54 -26.08 -9.67
C PHE A 5 -11.12 -25.71 -10.07
N ASN A 6 -10.86 -24.44 -10.36
CA ASN A 6 -9.52 -23.98 -10.73
C ASN A 6 -8.85 -23.34 -9.51
N ILE A 7 -7.76 -23.93 -9.06
CA ILE A 7 -6.97 -23.40 -7.96
C ILE A 7 -6.00 -22.37 -8.53
N VAL A 8 -6.02 -21.17 -7.96
CA VAL A 8 -5.19 -20.04 -8.36
C VAL A 8 -4.32 -19.58 -7.19
N ALA A 9 -3.05 -19.28 -7.44
CA ALA A 9 -2.18 -18.60 -6.49
C ALA A 9 -2.57 -17.13 -6.44
N ILE A 10 -2.76 -16.58 -5.25
CA ILE A 10 -3.04 -15.14 -5.09
C ILE A 10 -1.72 -14.44 -4.81
N ARG A 11 -1.15 -13.67 -5.75
CA ARG A 11 0.12 -12.95 -5.57
C ARG A 11 -0.12 -11.44 -5.49
N PRO A 12 0.72 -10.68 -4.77
CA PRO A 12 1.85 -11.09 -3.91
C PRO A 12 1.43 -11.64 -2.53
N LEU A 13 0.13 -11.76 -2.25
CA LEU A 13 -0.37 -12.29 -0.99
C LEU A 13 0.02 -13.78 -0.83
N ARG A 14 -0.16 -14.33 0.38
CA ARG A 14 0.13 -15.74 0.64
C ARG A 14 -1.18 -16.50 0.73
N GLY A 15 -1.36 -17.48 -0.16
CA GLY A 15 -2.53 -18.34 -0.17
C GLY A 15 -2.96 -18.71 -1.57
N ASN A 16 -3.96 -19.58 -1.63
CA ASN A 16 -4.60 -20.00 -2.86
C ASN A 16 -6.06 -19.54 -2.84
N GLY A 17 -6.55 -19.08 -3.99
CA GLY A 17 -7.94 -18.84 -4.27
C GLY A 17 -8.51 -19.93 -5.18
N LEU A 18 -9.80 -19.83 -5.42
CA LEU A 18 -10.56 -20.76 -6.22
C LEU A 18 -11.39 -20.00 -7.25
N VAL A 19 -11.26 -20.37 -8.51
CA VAL A 19 -12.09 -19.88 -9.61
C VAL A 19 -12.93 -21.04 -10.11
N VAL A 20 -14.24 -20.91 -9.95
CA VAL A 20 -15.21 -21.94 -10.28
C VAL A 20 -16.09 -21.41 -11.40
N CYS A 21 -16.17 -22.15 -12.50
CA CYS A 21 -17.04 -21.79 -13.61
C CYS A 21 -18.18 -22.79 -13.70
N ASP A 22 -19.40 -22.29 -13.88
CA ASP A 22 -20.54 -23.15 -14.09
C ASP A 22 -20.36 -23.98 -15.36
N PRO A 23 -20.75 -25.27 -15.35
CA PRO A 23 -20.60 -26.14 -16.51
C PRO A 23 -21.35 -25.62 -17.74
N SER A 24 -22.51 -24.97 -17.57
CA SER A 24 -23.27 -24.37 -18.68
C SER A 24 -22.45 -23.31 -19.42
N LEU A 25 -21.71 -22.48 -18.67
CA LEU A 25 -20.84 -21.46 -19.24
C LEU A 25 -19.65 -22.10 -19.96
N VAL A 26 -18.99 -23.07 -19.32
CA VAL A 26 -17.84 -23.76 -19.90
C VAL A 26 -18.19 -24.47 -21.22
N PHE A 27 -19.29 -25.23 -21.24
CA PHE A 27 -19.73 -25.93 -22.44
C PHE A 27 -20.23 -24.97 -23.52
N GLY A 28 -20.94 -23.89 -23.14
CA GLY A 28 -21.34 -22.85 -24.09
C GLY A 28 -20.14 -22.20 -24.77
N VAL A 29 -19.08 -21.89 -24.01
CA VAL A 29 -17.82 -21.33 -24.56
C VAL A 29 -17.11 -22.33 -25.46
N ILE A 30 -17.04 -23.61 -25.07
CA ILE A 30 -16.45 -24.68 -25.88
C ILE A 30 -17.20 -24.80 -27.21
N ASP A 31 -18.54 -24.95 -27.18
CA ASP A 31 -19.36 -25.11 -28.39
C ASP A 31 -19.18 -23.91 -29.34
N THR A 32 -19.22 -22.69 -28.80
CA THR A 32 -19.03 -21.46 -29.58
C THR A 32 -17.64 -21.40 -30.24
N LEU A 33 -16.58 -21.82 -29.54
CA LEU A 33 -15.22 -21.83 -30.08
C LEU A 33 -15.02 -22.87 -31.21
N TYR A 34 -15.81 -23.95 -31.20
CA TYR A 34 -15.81 -24.96 -32.27
C TYR A 34 -16.84 -24.68 -33.38
N GLY A 35 -17.48 -23.51 -33.37
CA GLY A 35 -18.44 -23.09 -34.41
C GLY A 35 -19.87 -23.61 -34.20
N GLY A 36 -20.19 -24.09 -33.00
CA GLY A 36 -21.54 -24.44 -32.58
C GLY A 36 -22.40 -23.21 -32.25
N THR A 37 -23.67 -23.45 -31.95
CA THR A 37 -24.67 -22.38 -31.71
C THR A 37 -24.90 -22.09 -30.22
N GLY A 38 -24.16 -22.74 -29.31
CA GLY A 38 -24.30 -22.59 -27.85
C GLY A 38 -25.54 -23.27 -27.27
N ARG A 39 -26.33 -23.95 -28.09
CA ARG A 39 -27.64 -24.54 -27.73
C ARG A 39 -27.57 -25.98 -27.24
N LEU A 40 -26.41 -26.63 -27.38
CA LEU A 40 -26.19 -27.98 -26.88
C LEU A 40 -25.99 -27.95 -25.37
N GLN A 41 -27.09 -28.01 -24.62
CA GLN A 41 -27.06 -28.41 -23.21
C GLN A 41 -26.77 -29.91 -23.15
N THR A 42 -25.52 -30.30 -23.34
CA THR A 42 -25.09 -31.68 -23.10
C THR A 42 -25.19 -31.95 -21.60
N ARG A 43 -26.29 -32.59 -21.17
CA ARG A 43 -26.41 -33.23 -19.85
C ARG A 43 -25.36 -34.32 -19.75
N ILE A 44 -24.22 -33.99 -19.14
CA ILE A 44 -23.17 -34.96 -18.87
C ILE A 44 -22.83 -34.82 -17.39
N GLU A 45 -23.57 -35.52 -16.56
CA GLU A 45 -23.20 -35.75 -15.17
C GLU A 45 -22.10 -36.81 -15.13
N GLY A 46 -20.96 -36.50 -14.50
CA GLY A 46 -19.92 -37.48 -14.16
C GLY A 46 -18.89 -37.82 -15.24
N ARG A 47 -18.73 -37.00 -16.29
CA ARG A 47 -17.63 -37.15 -17.26
C ARG A 47 -16.51 -36.15 -16.97
N ASP A 48 -15.28 -36.62 -17.06
CA ASP A 48 -14.10 -35.76 -17.01
C ASP A 48 -13.93 -34.95 -18.31
N PHE A 49 -13.46 -33.71 -18.20
CA PHE A 49 -13.09 -32.92 -19.37
C PHE A 49 -11.96 -33.59 -20.13
N SER A 50 -12.09 -33.69 -21.44
CA SER A 50 -11.01 -34.10 -22.33
C SER A 50 -9.87 -33.07 -22.33
N HIS A 51 -8.67 -33.49 -22.73
CA HIS A 51 -7.52 -32.60 -22.82
C HIS A 51 -7.77 -31.36 -23.69
N THR A 52 -8.56 -31.49 -24.76
CA THR A 52 -8.88 -30.36 -25.63
C THR A 52 -9.85 -29.38 -24.96
N GLU A 53 -10.86 -29.89 -24.24
CA GLU A 53 -11.77 -29.07 -23.45
C GLU A 53 -11.03 -28.36 -22.30
N GLN A 54 -10.11 -29.06 -21.63
CA GLN A 54 -9.29 -28.48 -20.56
C GLN A 54 -8.40 -27.33 -21.04
N ARG A 55 -7.88 -27.37 -22.28
CA ARG A 55 -7.15 -26.23 -22.88
C ARG A 55 -8.04 -25.00 -23.05
N VAL A 56 -9.30 -25.20 -23.46
CA VAL A 56 -10.27 -24.11 -23.58
C VAL A 56 -10.58 -23.51 -22.22
N ILE A 57 -10.77 -24.37 -21.20
CA ILE A 57 -11.01 -23.95 -19.82
C ILE A 57 -9.84 -23.12 -19.29
N ASN A 58 -8.60 -23.57 -19.49
CA ASN A 58 -7.43 -22.81 -19.05
C ASN A 58 -7.40 -21.42 -19.70
N ARG A 59 -7.69 -21.33 -21.00
CA ARG A 59 -7.75 -20.04 -21.70
C ARG A 59 -8.86 -19.13 -21.15
N LEU A 60 -10.01 -19.69 -20.79
CA LEU A 60 -11.09 -18.95 -20.13
C LEU A 60 -10.64 -18.44 -18.75
N VAL A 61 -10.01 -19.30 -17.94
CA VAL A 61 -9.49 -18.95 -16.62
C VAL A 61 -8.40 -17.88 -16.71
N ASP A 62 -7.50 -17.96 -17.70
CA ASP A 62 -6.46 -16.95 -17.91
C ASP A 62 -7.07 -15.57 -18.21
N VAL A 63 -8.12 -15.52 -19.03
CA VAL A 63 -8.87 -14.27 -19.29
C VAL A 63 -9.51 -13.74 -18.02
N ILE A 64 -10.16 -14.61 -17.23
CA ILE A 64 -10.76 -14.21 -15.94
C ILE A 64 -9.69 -13.64 -15.01
N CYS A 65 -8.55 -14.31 -14.86
CA CYS A 65 -7.45 -13.88 -14.01
C CYS A 65 -6.88 -12.52 -14.44
N GLU A 66 -6.72 -12.30 -15.75
CA GLU A 66 -6.21 -11.03 -16.29
C GLU A 66 -7.19 -9.87 -16.09
N GLU A 67 -8.49 -10.08 -16.34
CA GLU A 67 -9.50 -9.05 -16.08
C GLU A 67 -9.67 -8.78 -14.59
N TYR A 68 -9.56 -9.81 -13.74
CA TYR A 68 -9.58 -9.65 -12.30
C TYR A 68 -8.37 -8.84 -11.80
N ARG A 69 -7.17 -9.09 -12.34
CA ARG A 69 -5.96 -8.30 -12.05
C ARG A 69 -6.16 -6.82 -12.38
N LYS A 70 -6.76 -6.52 -13.55
CA LYS A 70 -7.07 -5.14 -13.95
C LYS A 70 -8.06 -4.48 -13.00
N ALA A 71 -9.13 -5.19 -12.63
CA ALA A 71 -10.14 -4.67 -11.69
C ALA A 71 -9.56 -4.35 -10.32
N TRP A 72 -8.58 -5.13 -9.85
CA TRP A 72 -7.92 -4.91 -8.57
C TRP A 72 -6.84 -3.83 -8.59
N HIS A 73 -6.34 -3.44 -9.76
CA HIS A 73 -5.20 -2.53 -9.90
C HIS A 73 -5.34 -1.20 -9.12
N GLY A 74 -6.55 -0.64 -9.04
CA GLY A 74 -6.81 0.60 -8.31
C GLY A 74 -6.82 0.47 -6.77
N ILE A 75 -6.92 -0.76 -6.25
CA ILE A 75 -6.99 -1.06 -4.82
C ILE A 75 -5.66 -1.66 -4.34
N TYR A 76 -5.24 -2.74 -5.00
CA TYR A 76 -4.02 -3.48 -4.68
C TYR A 76 -3.56 -4.26 -5.93
N PRO A 77 -2.27 -4.23 -6.32
CA PRO A 77 -1.77 -4.94 -7.50
C PRO A 77 -1.78 -6.46 -7.29
N LEU A 78 -2.98 -7.05 -7.34
CA LEU A 78 -3.28 -8.45 -7.10
C LEU A 78 -3.22 -9.24 -8.41
N GLU A 79 -2.49 -10.34 -8.43
CA GLU A 79 -2.38 -11.24 -9.57
C GLU A 79 -2.84 -12.65 -9.21
N LEU A 80 -3.74 -13.22 -10.02
CA LEU A 80 -4.17 -14.61 -9.91
C LEU A 80 -3.38 -15.48 -10.88
N GLY A 81 -2.54 -16.38 -10.35
CA GLY A 81 -1.78 -17.31 -11.17
C GLY A 81 -2.40 -18.69 -11.16
N TYR A 82 -2.89 -19.19 -12.29
CA TYR A 82 -3.39 -20.56 -12.40
C TYR A 82 -2.36 -21.60 -11.93
N GLN A 83 -2.79 -22.54 -11.09
CA GLN A 83 -1.95 -23.65 -10.61
C GLN A 83 -2.41 -24.99 -11.20
N ARG A 84 -3.67 -25.36 -10.96
CA ARG A 84 -4.25 -26.64 -11.38
C ARG A 84 -5.78 -26.59 -11.39
N SER A 85 -6.38 -27.57 -12.05
CA SER A 85 -7.83 -27.78 -12.14
C SER A 85 -8.18 -29.12 -11.49
N GLU A 86 -9.24 -29.12 -10.69
CA GLU A 86 -9.78 -30.27 -9.98
C GLU A 86 -11.26 -30.43 -10.32
N MET A 87 -11.73 -31.67 -10.45
CA MET A 87 -13.15 -31.97 -10.71
C MET A 87 -13.91 -32.32 -9.43
N GLN A 88 -13.19 -32.81 -8.42
CA GLN A 88 -13.78 -33.22 -7.16
C GLN A 88 -13.54 -32.14 -6.09
N PRO A 89 -14.59 -31.61 -5.44
CA PRO A 89 -14.45 -30.56 -4.43
C PRO A 89 -13.49 -30.92 -3.30
N GLN A 90 -13.43 -32.20 -2.92
CA GLN A 90 -12.59 -32.68 -1.82
C GLN A 90 -11.08 -32.52 -2.06
N PHE A 91 -10.65 -32.37 -3.32
CA PHE A 91 -9.25 -32.13 -3.70
C PHE A 91 -8.96 -30.65 -3.98
N ALA A 92 -10.01 -29.81 -4.01
CA ALA A 92 -9.94 -28.37 -4.21
C ALA A 92 -9.83 -27.59 -2.88
N ASN A 93 -9.04 -28.11 -1.93
CA ASN A 93 -8.89 -27.48 -0.61
C ASN A 93 -7.97 -26.26 -0.69
N ILE A 94 -8.56 -25.07 -0.59
CA ILE A 94 -7.84 -23.78 -0.48
C ILE A 94 -7.77 -23.25 0.96
N ALA A 95 -8.61 -23.78 1.86
CA ALA A 95 -8.79 -23.36 3.24
C ALA A 95 -9.24 -24.54 4.09
N THR A 96 -9.17 -24.41 5.42
CA THR A 96 -9.78 -25.41 6.31
C THR A 96 -11.31 -25.23 6.36
N PRO A 97 -12.12 -26.28 6.61
CA PRO A 97 -13.58 -26.15 6.64
C PRO A 97 -14.13 -25.14 7.67
N SER A 98 -13.34 -24.81 8.69
CA SER A 98 -13.70 -23.85 9.74
C SER A 98 -13.29 -22.41 9.41
N GLU A 99 -12.60 -22.19 8.31
CA GLU A 99 -12.06 -20.88 7.92
C GLU A 99 -13.09 -20.07 7.13
N ILE A 100 -13.14 -18.76 7.40
CA ILE A 100 -14.04 -17.84 6.69
C ILE A 100 -13.50 -17.60 5.29
N VAL A 101 -14.37 -17.71 4.29
CA VAL A 101 -14.04 -17.45 2.89
C VAL A 101 -14.91 -16.32 2.34
N VAL A 102 -14.32 -15.49 1.49
CA VAL A 102 -15.02 -14.48 0.71
C VAL A 102 -15.34 -15.09 -0.64
N SER A 103 -16.63 -15.21 -0.97
CA SER A 103 -17.12 -15.70 -2.25
C SER A 103 -17.79 -14.58 -3.02
N THR A 104 -17.31 -14.33 -4.24
CA THR A 104 -17.91 -13.38 -5.17
C THR A 104 -18.50 -14.15 -6.34
N ALA A 105 -19.80 -13.98 -6.60
CA ALA A 105 -20.50 -14.60 -7.71
C ALA A 105 -20.75 -13.57 -8.81
N PHE A 106 -20.30 -13.86 -10.02
CA PHE A 106 -20.56 -13.09 -11.23
C PHE A 106 -21.56 -13.87 -12.08
N GLN A 107 -22.70 -13.28 -12.39
CA GLN A 107 -23.63 -13.84 -13.37
C GLN A 107 -23.25 -13.32 -14.76
N LEU A 108 -23.11 -14.23 -15.72
CA LEU A 108 -22.78 -13.93 -17.10
C LEU A 108 -23.88 -14.42 -18.03
N GLU A 109 -24.17 -13.59 -19.01
CA GLU A 109 -25.08 -13.88 -20.12
C GLU A 109 -24.39 -13.49 -21.42
N ILE A 110 -24.19 -14.46 -22.32
CA ILE A 110 -23.50 -14.31 -23.60
C ILE A 110 -24.40 -14.88 -24.69
N GLY A 111 -25.19 -14.03 -25.34
CA GLY A 111 -26.19 -14.48 -26.30
C GLY A 111 -27.23 -15.38 -25.63
N ASP A 112 -27.36 -16.63 -26.10
CA ASP A 112 -28.26 -17.64 -25.52
C ASP A 112 -27.60 -18.41 -24.32
N ILE A 113 -26.34 -18.13 -23.98
CA ILE A 113 -25.59 -18.85 -22.93
C ILE A 113 -25.68 -18.08 -21.60
N SER A 114 -26.13 -18.75 -20.54
CA SER A 114 -26.16 -18.21 -19.18
C SER A 114 -25.39 -19.09 -18.19
N GLY A 115 -24.64 -18.47 -17.27
CA GLY A 115 -23.99 -19.18 -16.16
C GLY A 115 -23.31 -18.23 -15.19
N ALA A 116 -22.80 -18.78 -14.09
CA ALA A 116 -22.06 -18.01 -13.10
C ALA A 116 -20.56 -18.38 -13.07
N ILE A 117 -19.76 -17.39 -12.66
CA ILE A 117 -18.36 -17.56 -12.27
C ILE A 117 -18.28 -17.20 -10.79
N HIS A 118 -17.71 -18.09 -9.98
CA HIS A 118 -17.46 -17.85 -8.57
C HIS A 118 -15.96 -17.69 -8.33
N ILE A 119 -15.58 -16.62 -7.68
CA ILE A 119 -14.22 -16.39 -7.19
C ILE A 119 -14.27 -16.47 -5.67
N CYS A 120 -13.56 -17.44 -5.10
CA CYS A 120 -13.48 -17.69 -3.67
C CYS A 120 -12.05 -17.46 -3.18
N MET A 121 -11.90 -16.68 -2.10
CA MET A 121 -10.61 -16.44 -1.45
C MET A 121 -10.75 -16.62 0.05
N PRO A 122 -9.79 -17.28 0.73
CA PRO A 122 -9.79 -17.35 2.18
C PRO A 122 -9.58 -15.94 2.78
N TYR A 123 -10.29 -15.65 3.87
CA TYR A 123 -10.17 -14.35 4.55
C TYR A 123 -8.73 -14.10 5.03
N ALA A 124 -8.02 -15.14 5.47
CA ALA A 124 -6.62 -15.04 5.92
C ALA A 124 -5.69 -14.50 4.82
N THR A 125 -5.98 -14.73 3.54
CA THR A 125 -5.19 -14.17 2.44
C THR A 125 -5.41 -12.67 2.27
N LEU A 126 -6.60 -12.16 2.60
CA LEU A 126 -6.94 -10.74 2.49
C LEU A 126 -6.60 -9.95 3.77
N GLU A 127 -6.34 -10.62 4.90
CA GLU A 127 -5.98 -9.99 6.17
C GLU A 127 -4.86 -8.94 6.07
N PRO A 128 -3.75 -9.16 5.31
CA PRO A 128 -2.67 -8.17 5.20
C PRO A 128 -3.07 -6.86 4.51
N ILE A 129 -4.13 -6.87 3.70
CA ILE A 129 -4.62 -5.69 2.97
C ILE A 129 -5.94 -5.15 3.55
N ARG A 130 -6.34 -5.65 4.72
CA ARG A 130 -7.60 -5.29 5.39
C ARG A 130 -7.77 -3.78 5.53
N ASP A 131 -6.73 -3.06 5.95
CA ASP A 131 -6.83 -1.62 6.18
C ASP A 131 -6.97 -0.83 4.87
N VAL A 132 -6.38 -1.33 3.76
CA VAL A 132 -6.56 -0.77 2.41
C VAL A 132 -8.00 -0.95 1.95
N LEU A 133 -8.59 -2.13 2.21
CA LEU A 133 -9.98 -2.44 1.88
C LEU A 133 -11.00 -1.63 2.69
N TYR A 134 -10.67 -1.26 3.94
CA TYR A 134 -11.50 -0.40 4.78
C TYR A 134 -11.35 1.09 4.47
N SER A 135 -10.31 1.49 3.74
CA SER A 135 -10.15 2.90 3.37
C SER A 135 -11.28 3.32 2.43
N SER A 136 -12.05 4.33 2.84
CA SER A 136 -13.24 4.83 2.13
C SER A 136 -12.96 5.50 0.78
N THR A 137 -11.71 5.52 0.34
CA THR A 137 -11.31 6.06 -0.96
C THR A 137 -11.58 5.01 -2.03
N GLN A 138 -12.84 4.94 -2.45
CA GLN A 138 -13.26 4.20 -3.64
C GLN A 138 -12.42 4.62 -4.85
N GLY A 139 -11.67 3.67 -5.40
CA GLY A 139 -11.62 3.36 -6.84
C GLY A 139 -11.03 4.37 -7.82
N ASP A 140 -10.90 5.65 -7.50
CA ASP A 140 -10.40 6.65 -8.43
C ASP A 140 -9.06 7.22 -7.97
N SER A 141 -8.06 6.87 -8.78
CA SER A 141 -6.76 7.51 -8.89
C SER A 141 -5.84 7.41 -7.67
N ILE A 142 -4.82 6.58 -7.83
CA ILE A 142 -3.46 6.86 -7.36
C ILE A 142 -2.93 8.09 -8.14
N GLU A 143 -3.66 9.21 -8.14
CA GLU A 143 -3.08 10.53 -8.32
C GLU A 143 -2.89 11.06 -6.92
N VAL A 144 -1.64 11.33 -6.55
CA VAL A 144 -1.30 12.02 -5.31
C VAL A 144 -2.24 13.22 -5.18
N ASP A 145 -3.17 13.18 -4.24
CA ASP A 145 -4.20 14.19 -4.09
C ASP A 145 -3.52 15.56 -3.97
N ARG A 146 -3.54 16.34 -5.06
CA ARG A 146 -2.92 17.66 -5.13
C ARG A 146 -3.51 18.59 -4.07
N ARG A 147 -4.72 18.30 -3.60
CA ARG A 147 -5.38 19.01 -2.50
C ARG A 147 -4.75 18.62 -1.17
N TRP A 148 -4.52 17.34 -0.90
CA TRP A 148 -3.79 16.86 0.28
C TRP A 148 -2.37 17.42 0.33
N VAL A 149 -1.63 17.42 -0.78
CA VAL A 149 -0.28 18.02 -0.84
C VAL A 149 -0.33 19.52 -0.51
N LYS A 150 -1.32 20.26 -1.04
CA LYS A 150 -1.51 21.68 -0.71
C LYS A 150 -1.86 21.91 0.76
N VAL A 151 -2.73 21.08 1.33
CA VAL A 151 -3.11 21.17 2.76
C VAL A 151 -1.89 20.85 3.61
N LEU A 152 -1.20 19.74 3.36
CA LEU A 152 0.00 19.36 4.10
C LEU A 152 1.11 20.42 3.99
N THR A 153 1.34 20.99 2.81
CA THR A 153 2.31 22.08 2.64
C THR A 153 1.92 23.29 3.49
N ARG A 154 0.64 23.63 3.56
CA ARG A 154 0.14 24.74 4.37
C ARG A 154 0.28 24.46 5.87
N GLU A 155 -0.06 23.25 6.32
CA GLU A 155 0.02 22.87 7.73
C GLU A 155 1.48 22.77 8.20
N ILE A 156 2.40 22.26 7.36
CA ILE A 156 3.84 22.24 7.67
C ILE A 156 4.39 23.67 7.80
N GLN A 157 3.94 24.60 6.97
CA GLN A 157 4.33 26.02 7.09
C GLN A 157 3.78 26.68 8.37
N ALA A 158 2.69 26.17 8.92
CA ALA A 158 2.09 26.66 10.16
C ALA A 158 2.69 26.03 11.43
N ALA A 159 3.56 25.02 11.29
CA ALA A 159 4.20 24.38 12.42
C ALA A 159 5.15 25.35 13.13
N GLU A 160 4.84 25.67 14.39
CA GLU A 160 5.70 26.50 15.22
C GLU A 160 6.95 25.71 15.64
N VAL A 161 8.11 26.33 15.48
CA VAL A 161 9.41 25.74 15.83
C VAL A 161 10.15 26.66 16.79
N THR A 162 10.74 26.07 17.82
CA THR A 162 11.54 26.81 18.80
C THR A 162 12.93 27.07 18.24
N LEU A 163 13.22 28.34 17.95
CA LEU A 163 14.54 28.80 17.57
C LEU A 163 15.36 29.13 18.83
N VAL A 164 16.51 28.48 18.99
CA VAL A 164 17.43 28.70 20.11
C VAL A 164 18.69 29.36 19.60
N ALA A 165 19.00 30.56 20.09
CA ALA A 165 20.24 31.26 19.79
C ALA A 165 21.22 31.07 20.95
N GLU A 166 22.32 30.35 20.70
CA GLU A 166 23.34 30.09 21.69
C GLU A 166 24.29 31.30 21.77
N LEU A 167 24.29 32.01 22.91
CA LEU A 167 25.06 33.25 23.08
C LEU A 167 26.55 32.99 23.30
N ALA A 168 26.86 31.96 24.09
CA ALA A 168 28.22 31.56 24.41
C ALA A 168 28.19 30.15 25.02
N ARG A 169 29.32 29.46 24.93
CA ARG A 169 29.55 28.14 25.52
C ARG A 169 30.80 28.20 26.38
N ALA A 170 30.69 27.73 27.62
CA ALA A 170 31.83 27.55 28.51
C ALA A 170 32.02 26.05 28.77
N ASP A 171 33.22 25.55 28.54
CA ASP A 171 33.59 24.20 28.93
C ASP A 171 34.06 24.18 30.39
N ALA A 172 33.54 23.23 31.17
CA ALA A 172 33.90 23.07 32.58
C ALA A 172 34.13 21.59 32.91
N THR A 173 35.07 21.31 33.82
CA THR A 173 35.27 19.95 34.33
C THR A 173 34.20 19.59 35.35
N VAL A 174 33.97 18.29 35.57
CA VAL A 174 33.00 17.81 36.57
C VAL A 174 33.33 18.33 37.98
N GLU A 175 34.61 18.42 38.32
CA GLU A 175 35.09 18.96 39.60
C GLU A 175 34.73 20.44 39.75
N GLN A 176 34.96 21.26 38.73
CA GLN A 176 34.59 22.68 38.72
C GLN A 176 33.08 22.86 38.89
N LEU A 177 32.29 22.01 38.22
CA LEU A 177 30.83 22.06 38.26
C LEU A 177 30.28 21.66 39.64
N LEU A 178 30.94 20.75 40.34
CA LEU A 178 30.64 20.38 41.74
C LEU A 178 31.04 21.45 42.76
N ALA A 179 32.07 22.24 42.44
CA ALA A 179 32.59 23.30 43.30
C ALA A 179 31.82 24.63 43.17
N MET A 180 31.01 24.79 42.11
CA MET A 180 30.26 26.02 41.85
C MET A 180 29.26 26.38 42.96
N LYS A 181 29.24 27.66 43.33
CA LYS A 181 28.31 28.25 44.30
C LYS A 181 27.60 29.45 43.71
N ALA A 182 26.43 29.78 44.29
CA ALA A 182 25.71 30.99 43.94
C ALA A 182 26.60 32.22 44.19
N GLY A 183 26.91 32.97 43.13
CA GLY A 183 27.82 34.11 43.16
C GLY A 183 29.10 33.93 42.36
N ASP A 184 29.40 32.70 41.90
CA ASP A 184 30.56 32.45 41.04
C ASP A 184 30.35 33.03 39.63
N PHE A 185 31.44 33.55 39.05
CA PHE A 185 31.44 34.17 37.72
C PHE A 185 31.91 33.17 36.66
N ILE A 186 31.14 33.04 35.59
CA ILE A 186 31.52 32.27 34.40
C ILE A 186 31.97 33.28 33.34
N GLU A 187 33.25 33.27 33.02
CA GLU A 187 33.78 34.06 31.92
C GLU A 187 33.32 33.48 30.59
N LEU A 188 32.73 34.32 29.75
CA LEU A 188 32.21 33.95 28.44
C LEU A 188 32.86 34.86 27.40
N ASP A 189 33.49 34.24 26.40
CA ASP A 189 34.00 34.96 25.25
C ASP A 189 32.85 35.50 24.41
N ARG A 190 32.89 36.80 24.13
CA ARG A 190 31.88 37.47 23.32
C ARG A 190 32.21 37.32 21.84
N GLU A 191 31.63 36.31 21.19
CA GLU A 191 31.68 36.23 19.74
C GLU A 191 30.73 37.26 19.10
N PRO A 192 31.16 37.96 18.02
CA PRO A 192 30.30 38.95 17.35
C PRO A 192 29.16 38.31 16.55
N ARG A 193 29.26 37.01 16.24
CA ARG A 193 28.27 36.25 15.48
C ARG A 193 27.93 34.99 16.28
N ILE A 194 26.64 34.70 16.38
CA ILE A 194 26.10 33.55 17.11
C ILE A 194 25.27 32.69 16.17
N ARG A 195 25.11 31.42 16.52
CA ARG A 195 24.31 30.48 15.72
C ARG A 195 22.94 30.30 16.33
N ALA A 196 21.92 30.37 15.47
CA ALA A 196 20.56 30.01 15.84
C ALA A 196 20.22 28.62 15.29
N SER A 197 19.70 27.76 16.16
CA SER A 197 19.43 26.36 15.88
C SER A 197 17.98 26.00 16.14
N ILE A 198 17.49 25.00 15.41
CA ILE A 198 16.17 24.39 15.61
C ILE A 198 16.42 22.91 15.89
N GLY A 199 16.01 22.43 17.06
CA GLY A 199 16.27 21.04 17.46
C GLY A 199 17.76 20.65 17.47
N GLY A 200 18.65 21.59 17.76
CA GLY A 200 20.11 21.38 17.76
C GLY A 200 20.77 21.48 16.37
N VAL A 201 20.00 21.67 15.30
CA VAL A 201 20.53 21.85 13.95
C VAL A 201 20.72 23.35 13.67
N PRO A 202 21.94 23.83 13.34
CA PRO A 202 22.17 25.24 13.04
C PRO A 202 21.49 25.63 11.71
N VAL A 203 20.69 26.70 11.74
CA VAL A 203 19.89 27.19 10.60
C VAL A 203 20.33 28.58 10.17
N PHE A 204 20.66 29.47 11.11
CA PHE A 204 21.04 30.84 10.84
C PHE A 204 22.33 31.24 11.55
N GLU A 205 23.08 32.12 10.91
CA GLU A 205 24.13 32.91 11.54
C GLU A 205 23.57 34.31 11.82
N CYS A 206 23.67 34.74 13.08
CA CYS A 206 22.98 35.92 13.60
C CYS A 206 23.91 36.81 14.42
N GLN A 207 23.53 38.07 14.62
CA GLN A 207 24.14 38.98 15.60
C GLN A 207 23.13 39.29 16.69
N TYR A 208 23.53 39.23 17.97
CA TYR A 208 22.65 39.61 19.08
C TYR A 208 22.70 41.12 19.34
N GLY A 209 21.59 41.67 19.82
CA GLY A 209 21.47 43.08 20.17
C GLY A 209 20.14 43.40 20.83
N THR A 210 19.77 44.67 20.80
CA THR A 210 18.48 45.15 21.30
C THR A 210 17.72 45.88 20.20
N HIS A 211 16.41 45.64 20.13
CA HIS A 211 15.50 46.33 19.23
C HIS A 211 14.23 46.71 20.01
N ASN A 212 13.90 48.01 20.03
CA ASN A 212 12.80 48.56 20.85
C ASN A 212 12.85 48.07 22.32
N ASP A 213 14.02 48.20 22.94
CA ASP A 213 14.30 47.78 24.34
C ASP A 213 14.09 46.30 24.65
N LYS A 214 13.96 45.45 23.63
CA LYS A 214 13.88 43.99 23.78
C LYS A 214 15.12 43.33 23.19
N TYR A 215 15.58 42.25 23.82
CA TYR A 215 16.63 41.41 23.25
C TYR A 215 16.18 40.86 21.90
N ALA A 216 17.04 41.02 20.90
CA ALA A 216 16.75 40.62 19.53
C ALA A 216 18.00 40.00 18.89
N ILE A 217 17.78 39.17 17.88
CA ILE A 217 18.82 38.64 17.02
C ILE A 217 18.57 39.13 15.60
N ARG A 218 19.60 39.66 14.94
CA ARG A 218 19.57 40.02 13.52
C ARG A 218 20.14 38.86 12.72
N ILE A 219 19.35 38.35 11.77
CA ILE A 219 19.77 37.28 10.87
C ILE A 219 20.70 37.89 9.80
N GLU A 220 21.94 37.41 9.73
CA GLU A 220 22.93 37.83 8.72
C GLU A 220 22.92 36.88 7.53
N GLN A 221 22.89 35.57 7.82
CA GLN A 221 23.02 34.54 6.80
C GLN A 221 22.14 33.33 7.14
N CYS A 222 21.43 32.81 6.14
CA CYS A 222 20.82 31.50 6.23
C CYS A 222 21.89 30.45 5.91
N LEU A 223 22.19 29.58 6.87
CA LEU A 223 23.17 28.50 6.71
C LEU A 223 22.59 27.33 5.89
N ARG A 224 21.27 27.23 5.83
CA ARG A 224 20.56 26.28 4.97
C ARG A 224 19.82 27.01 3.86
N GLY A 225 20.49 27.16 2.73
CA GLY A 225 19.87 27.54 1.47
C GLY A 225 19.11 26.36 0.87
N THR A 226 18.20 26.66 -0.05
CA THR A 226 17.24 25.83 -0.78
C THR A 226 17.85 24.66 -1.57
N ASP A 227 18.62 23.78 -0.94
CA ASP A 227 19.03 22.52 -1.55
C ASP A 227 17.83 21.57 -1.49
N ALA A 228 17.12 21.46 -2.61
CA ALA A 228 16.07 20.47 -2.86
C ALA A 228 16.56 19.01 -2.70
N ASN A 229 17.86 18.80 -2.41
CA ASN A 229 18.50 17.51 -2.20
C ASN A 229 18.74 17.13 -0.73
N TRP A 230 18.29 17.92 0.26
CA TRP A 230 18.39 17.49 1.65
C TRP A 230 17.35 16.41 1.97
N MET A 231 17.66 15.15 1.63
CA MET A 231 17.07 14.01 2.29
C MET A 231 17.61 13.99 3.72
N GLY A 232 16.73 14.15 4.71
CA GLY A 232 17.07 14.18 6.12
C GLY A 232 18.03 13.06 6.55
N GLU A 233 18.73 13.27 7.67
CA GLU A 233 19.70 12.30 8.18
C GLU A 233 19.07 10.92 8.34
N LYS A 234 19.71 9.91 7.76
CA LYS A 234 19.40 8.49 7.96
C LYS A 234 19.89 8.04 9.35
N HIS A 235 19.29 8.55 10.42
CA HIS A 235 19.57 8.04 11.76
C HIS A 235 18.29 7.92 12.58
N GLY A 236 17.59 6.81 12.38
CA GLY A 236 16.93 6.13 13.49
C GLY A 236 18.02 5.40 14.29
N LYS A 237 18.19 5.78 15.56
CA LYS A 237 18.75 4.85 16.54
C LYS A 237 17.68 3.82 16.90
#